data_AF-A0A7S3SV08-F1
#
_entry.id   AF-A0A7S3SV08-F1
#
_cell.length_a   1.000
_cell.length_b   1.000
_cell.length_c   1.000
_cell.angle_alpha   90.00
_cell.angle_beta   90.00
_cell.angle_gamma   90.00
#
_symmetry.space_group_name_H-M   'P 1'
#
loop_
_entity.id
_entity.type
_entity.pdbx_description
1 polymer ?
#
loop_
_entity_poly.entity_id
_entity_poly.type
_entity_poly.pdbx_seq_one_letter_code
_entity_poly.pdbx_strand_id
1 'polypeptide(L)'
;MAGTCPQALRDELLDDLHELDGFLSQRAEAPSSEGLPPALQLDGAEIEARRDCVRRARAELEGEHTRHLLLLGEPKYLERQEASLRQQLDSARKMGALAGSLATRQAELRLELSEARPRYAAAVAKVKKLQADFEATLSELHFGGKRVNLMGAINAL
;
A
#
# COMPACT_ATOMS: atom_id res chain seq x y z
N MET A 1 8.71 -11.22 -38.57
CA MET A 1 7.76 -12.27 -38.15
C MET A 1 6.97 -11.69 -37.01
N ALA A 2 5.74 -11.24 -37.27
CA ALA A 2 4.86 -10.70 -36.25
C ALA A 2 4.45 -11.86 -35.34
N GLY A 3 5.16 -12.05 -34.24
CA GLY A 3 4.79 -13.02 -33.21
C GLY A 3 3.44 -12.60 -32.64
N THR A 4 2.43 -13.44 -32.81
CA THR A 4 1.15 -13.30 -32.14
C THR A 4 1.41 -13.18 -30.64
N CYS A 5 0.79 -12.18 -30.00
CA CYS A 5 0.93 -11.98 -28.57
C CYS A 5 0.46 -13.26 -27.85
N PRO A 6 1.27 -13.88 -26.98
CA PRO A 6 0.89 -15.12 -26.31
C PRO A 6 -0.38 -14.99 -25.45
N GLN A 7 -0.73 -13.76 -25.04
CA GLN A 7 -2.01 -13.48 -24.38
C GLN A 7 -3.20 -13.53 -25.35
N ALA A 8 -3.05 -13.02 -26.56
CA ALA A 8 -4.14 -13.04 -27.54
C ALA A 8 -4.50 -14.48 -27.93
N LEU A 9 -3.51 -15.36 -28.08
CA LEU A 9 -3.74 -16.78 -28.35
C LEU A 9 -4.43 -17.49 -27.16
N ARG A 10 -4.07 -17.12 -25.93
CA ARG A 10 -4.74 -17.65 -24.73
C ARG A 10 -6.21 -17.23 -24.70
N ASP A 11 -6.49 -15.98 -24.99
CA ASP A 11 -7.84 -15.45 -24.91
C ASP A 11 -8.74 -16.08 -25.99
N GLU A 12 -8.23 -16.23 -27.23
CA GLU A 12 -8.90 -16.99 -28.30
C GLU A 12 -9.18 -18.44 -27.91
N LEU A 13 -8.19 -19.13 -27.31
CA LEU A 13 -8.39 -20.50 -26.83
C LEU A 13 -9.39 -20.59 -25.66
N LEU A 14 -9.45 -19.59 -24.79
CA LEU A 14 -10.45 -19.56 -23.71
C LEU A 14 -11.86 -19.37 -24.25
N ASP A 15 -12.02 -18.49 -25.25
CA ASP A 15 -13.30 -18.30 -25.93
C ASP A 15 -13.76 -19.62 -26.57
N ASP A 16 -12.88 -20.32 -27.30
CA ASP A 16 -13.17 -21.65 -27.87
C ASP A 16 -13.57 -22.68 -26.79
N LEU A 17 -12.88 -22.69 -25.65
CA LEU A 17 -13.19 -23.60 -24.55
C LEU A 17 -14.53 -23.25 -23.86
N HIS A 18 -14.88 -21.97 -23.79
CA HIS A 18 -16.19 -21.52 -23.30
C HIS A 18 -17.32 -21.95 -24.25
N GLU A 19 -17.12 -21.80 -25.56
CA GLU A 19 -18.06 -22.26 -26.57
C GLU A 19 -18.24 -23.79 -26.51
N LEU A 20 -17.14 -24.54 -26.36
CA LEU A 20 -17.18 -25.99 -26.25
C LEU A 20 -17.88 -26.46 -24.98
N ASP A 21 -17.65 -25.82 -23.83
CA ASP A 21 -18.37 -26.13 -22.57
C ASP A 21 -19.87 -25.84 -22.71
N GLY A 22 -20.23 -24.75 -23.39
CA GLY A 22 -21.62 -24.41 -23.72
C GLY A 22 -22.28 -25.48 -24.59
N PHE A 23 -21.60 -25.90 -25.66
CA PHE A 23 -22.06 -26.97 -26.54
C PHE A 23 -22.25 -28.30 -25.79
N LEU A 24 -21.28 -28.72 -24.97
CA LEU A 24 -21.35 -29.96 -24.21
C LEU A 24 -22.45 -29.92 -23.14
N SER A 25 -22.69 -28.76 -22.53
CA SER A 25 -23.77 -28.58 -21.56
C SER A 25 -25.14 -28.73 -22.22
N GLN A 26 -25.34 -28.13 -23.39
CA GLN A 26 -26.57 -28.31 -24.18
C GLN A 26 -26.75 -29.78 -24.62
N ARG A 27 -25.66 -30.47 -24.98
CA ARG A 27 -25.71 -31.89 -25.34
C ARG A 27 -26.06 -32.79 -24.17
N ALA A 28 -25.65 -32.47 -22.95
CA ALA A 28 -25.99 -33.21 -21.75
C ALA A 28 -27.50 -33.14 -21.41
N GLU A 29 -28.15 -32.03 -21.77
CA GLU A 29 -29.59 -31.81 -21.52
C GLU A 29 -30.48 -32.33 -22.67
N ALA A 30 -29.91 -32.63 -23.83
CA ALA A 30 -30.66 -33.04 -25.02
C ALA A 30 -31.21 -34.48 -24.88
N PRO A 31 -32.52 -34.71 -25.14
CA PRO A 31 -33.16 -36.00 -24.90
C PRO A 31 -32.85 -37.08 -25.96
N SER A 32 -32.31 -36.71 -27.13
CA SER A 32 -31.95 -37.65 -28.19
C SER A 32 -30.74 -37.16 -28.99
N SER A 33 -29.90 -38.10 -29.43
CA SER A 33 -28.80 -37.87 -30.37
C SER A 33 -29.15 -38.24 -31.82
N GLU A 34 -30.40 -38.62 -32.08
CA GLU A 34 -30.87 -39.02 -33.41
C GLU A 34 -30.82 -37.84 -34.39
N GLY A 35 -30.26 -38.09 -35.59
CA GLY A 35 -30.08 -37.07 -36.63
C GLY A 35 -28.76 -36.29 -36.54
N LEU A 36 -27.94 -36.51 -35.51
CA LEU A 36 -26.60 -35.94 -35.44
C LEU A 36 -25.59 -36.76 -36.25
N PRO A 37 -24.53 -36.14 -36.81
CA PRO A 37 -23.38 -36.85 -37.34
C PRO A 37 -22.81 -37.86 -36.32
N PRO A 38 -22.29 -39.02 -36.77
CA PRO A 38 -21.77 -40.05 -35.86
C PRO A 38 -20.74 -39.53 -34.85
N ALA A 39 -19.91 -38.56 -35.23
CA ALA A 39 -18.92 -37.93 -34.35
C ALA A 39 -19.51 -37.14 -33.16
N LEU A 40 -20.81 -36.79 -33.23
CA LEU A 40 -21.53 -36.02 -32.22
C LEU A 40 -22.56 -36.87 -31.45
N GLN A 41 -22.72 -38.15 -31.81
CA GLN A 41 -23.56 -39.11 -31.10
C GLN A 41 -22.83 -39.66 -29.87
N LEU A 42 -22.50 -38.76 -28.95
CA LEU A 42 -21.80 -39.07 -27.71
C LEU A 42 -22.78 -39.62 -26.68
N ASP A 43 -22.32 -40.59 -25.90
CA ASP A 43 -23.05 -41.04 -24.72
C ASP A 43 -22.88 -40.05 -23.55
N GLY A 44 -23.70 -40.19 -22.51
CA GLY A 44 -23.67 -39.28 -21.36
C GLY A 44 -22.34 -39.31 -20.59
N ALA A 45 -21.66 -40.45 -20.56
CA ALA A 45 -20.38 -40.60 -19.86
C ALA A 45 -19.24 -39.92 -20.63
N GLU A 46 -19.23 -40.03 -21.96
CA GLU A 46 -18.32 -39.34 -22.86
C GLU A 46 -18.51 -37.83 -22.81
N ILE A 47 -19.77 -37.36 -22.73
CA ILE A 47 -20.07 -35.93 -22.58
C ILE A 47 -19.48 -35.40 -21.27
N GLU A 48 -19.74 -36.04 -20.13
CA GLU A 48 -19.17 -35.60 -18.84
C GLU A 48 -17.64 -35.69 -18.82
N ALA A 49 -17.03 -36.75 -19.36
CA ALA A 49 -15.58 -36.87 -19.46
C ALA A 49 -14.96 -35.72 -20.28
N ARG A 50 -15.61 -35.32 -21.38
CA ARG A 50 -15.16 -34.18 -22.20
C ARG A 50 -15.35 -32.86 -21.46
N ARG A 51 -16.46 -32.67 -20.74
CA ARG A 51 -16.69 -31.47 -19.90
C ARG A 51 -15.61 -31.34 -18.82
N ASP A 52 -15.24 -32.45 -18.17
CA ASP A 52 -14.18 -32.44 -17.17
C ASP A 52 -12.81 -32.13 -17.76
N CYS A 53 -12.52 -32.58 -18.99
CA CYS A 53 -11.32 -32.15 -19.71
C CYS A 53 -11.34 -30.64 -20.01
N VAL A 54 -12.46 -30.10 -20.49
CA VAL A 54 -12.60 -28.67 -20.79
C VAL A 54 -12.46 -27.81 -19.53
N ARG A 55 -13.12 -28.20 -18.43
CA ARG A 55 -13.00 -27.50 -17.14
C ARG A 55 -11.55 -27.49 -16.64
N ARG A 56 -10.83 -28.60 -16.75
CA ARG A 56 -9.40 -28.68 -16.38
C ARG A 56 -8.53 -27.77 -17.25
N ALA A 57 -8.69 -27.83 -18.57
CA ALA A 57 -7.94 -26.98 -19.49
C ALA A 57 -8.20 -25.49 -19.23
N ARG A 58 -9.46 -25.11 -18.97
CA ARG A 58 -9.82 -23.74 -18.57
C ARG A 58 -9.16 -23.33 -17.26
N ALA A 59 -9.23 -24.17 -16.24
CA ALA A 59 -8.59 -23.89 -14.94
C ALA A 59 -7.07 -23.69 -15.06
N GLU A 60 -6.40 -24.48 -15.91
CA GLU A 60 -4.97 -24.33 -16.18
C GLU A 60 -4.64 -23.01 -16.89
N LEU A 61 -5.45 -22.59 -17.87
CA LEU A 61 -5.24 -21.34 -18.61
C LEU A 61 -5.65 -20.10 -17.81
N GLU A 62 -6.67 -20.20 -16.96
CA GLU A 62 -7.11 -19.15 -16.03
C GLU A 62 -6.19 -19.02 -14.81
N GLY A 63 -5.42 -20.06 -14.50
CA GLY A 63 -4.49 -20.09 -13.37
C GLY A 63 -3.47 -18.93 -13.38
N GLU A 64 -3.24 -18.34 -12.20
CA GLU A 64 -2.30 -17.22 -12.03
C GLU A 64 -0.89 -17.56 -12.52
N HIS A 65 -0.46 -18.79 -12.29
CA HIS A 65 0.85 -19.27 -12.74
C HIS A 65 1.01 -19.16 -14.27
N THR A 66 0.04 -19.67 -15.03
CA THR A 66 0.03 -19.62 -16.49
C THR A 66 -0.06 -18.19 -17.00
N ARG A 67 -0.89 -17.36 -16.37
CA ARG A 67 -0.98 -15.92 -16.70
C ARG A 67 0.35 -15.19 -16.49
N HIS A 68 1.04 -15.47 -15.39
CA HIS A 68 2.36 -14.90 -15.10
C HIS A 68 3.41 -15.39 -16.10
N LEU A 69 3.43 -16.68 -16.44
CA LEU A 69 4.36 -17.21 -17.45
C LEU A 69 4.18 -16.54 -18.81
N LEU A 70 2.94 -16.31 -19.24
CA LEU A 70 2.65 -15.63 -20.50
C LEU A 70 3.08 -14.16 -20.47
N LEU A 71 2.94 -13.48 -19.33
CA LEU A 71 3.43 -12.11 -19.12
C LEU A 71 4.96 -12.04 -19.18
N LEU A 72 5.68 -13.02 -18.65
CA LEU A 72 7.15 -13.08 -18.73
C LEU A 72 7.66 -13.24 -20.17
N GLY A 73 6.83 -13.79 -21.07
CA GLY A 73 7.13 -13.86 -22.49
C GLY A 73 7.07 -12.51 -23.22
N GLU A 74 6.49 -11.48 -22.60
CA GLU A 74 6.40 -10.14 -23.18
C GLU A 74 7.61 -9.27 -22.74
N PRO A 75 8.53 -8.88 -23.64
CA PRO A 75 9.73 -8.15 -23.26
C PRO A 75 9.40 -6.79 -22.62
N LYS A 76 8.32 -6.13 -23.07
CA LYS A 76 7.85 -4.86 -22.50
C LYS A 76 7.37 -5.00 -21.05
N TYR A 77 6.81 -6.16 -20.69
CA TYR A 77 6.39 -6.41 -19.31
C TYR A 77 7.62 -6.47 -18.40
N LEU A 78 8.66 -7.18 -18.81
CA LEU A 78 9.92 -7.28 -18.07
C LEU A 78 10.61 -5.91 -17.93
N GLU A 79 10.67 -5.11 -19.00
CA GLU A 79 11.22 -3.75 -18.95
C GLU A 79 10.46 -2.84 -17.97
N ARG A 80 9.12 -2.93 -17.95
CA ARG A 80 8.29 -2.18 -16.99
C ARG A 80 8.52 -2.63 -15.56
N GLN A 81 8.64 -3.94 -15.34
CA GLN A 81 8.95 -4.49 -14.03
C GLN A 81 10.32 -4.06 -13.54
N GLU A 82 11.33 -4.09 -14.42
CA GLU A 82 12.66 -3.60 -14.11
C GLU A 82 12.65 -2.10 -13.76
N ALA A 83 11.97 -1.28 -14.56
CA ALA A 83 11.84 0.15 -14.28
C ALA A 83 11.15 0.42 -12.93
N SER A 84 10.09 -0.33 -12.62
CA SER A 84 9.38 -0.23 -11.34
C SER A 84 10.28 -0.59 -10.15
N LEU A 85 11.01 -1.70 -10.26
CA LEU A 85 11.94 -2.15 -9.21
C LEU A 85 13.08 -1.14 -9.00
N ARG A 86 13.63 -0.57 -10.08
CA ARG A 86 14.64 0.50 -9.99
C ARG A 86 14.10 1.74 -9.28
N GLN A 87 12.88 2.17 -9.63
CA GLN A 87 12.24 3.31 -8.98
C GLN A 87 12.00 3.06 -7.48
N GLN A 88 11.56 1.86 -7.11
CA GLN A 88 11.36 1.47 -5.71
C GLN A 88 12.68 1.45 -4.94
N LEU A 89 13.74 0.89 -5.53
CA LEU A 89 15.09 0.87 -4.96
C LEU A 89 15.62 2.29 -4.69
N ASP A 90 15.50 3.19 -5.65
CA ASP A 90 15.94 4.57 -5.51
C ASP A 90 15.13 5.32 -4.45
N SER A 91 13.83 5.06 -4.38
CA SER A 91 12.96 5.63 -3.35
C SER A 91 13.37 5.13 -1.96
N ALA A 92 13.64 3.84 -1.82
CA ALA A 92 14.12 3.24 -0.57
C ALA A 92 15.46 3.83 -0.12
N ARG A 93 16.41 4.01 -1.06
CA ARG A 93 17.70 4.65 -0.78
C ARG A 93 17.55 6.09 -0.28
N LYS A 94 16.69 6.89 -0.92
CA LYS A 94 16.40 8.28 -0.50
C LYS A 94 15.77 8.32 0.89
N MET A 95 14.80 7.46 1.17
CA MET A 95 14.17 7.37 2.49
C MET A 95 15.19 6.98 3.56
N GLY A 96 16.09 6.03 3.28
CA GLY A 96 17.17 5.67 4.20
C GLY A 96 18.11 6.84 4.50
N ALA A 97 18.49 7.61 3.49
CA ALA A 97 19.33 8.79 3.67
C ALA A 97 18.63 9.87 4.51
N LEU A 98 17.34 10.12 4.26
CA LEU A 98 16.53 11.07 5.03
C LEU A 98 16.32 10.63 6.48
N ALA A 99 16.13 9.33 6.72
CA ALA A 99 16.05 8.80 8.07
C ALA A 99 17.35 9.03 8.85
N GLY A 100 18.50 8.86 8.19
CA GLY A 100 19.81 9.17 8.76
C GLY A 100 19.96 10.64 9.13
N SER A 101 19.60 11.57 8.24
CA SER A 101 19.69 13.02 8.51
C SER A 101 18.71 13.50 9.57
N LEU A 102 17.53 12.88 9.67
CA LEU A 102 16.58 13.17 10.75
C LEU A 102 17.11 12.69 12.09
N ALA A 103 17.76 11.53 12.15
CA ALA A 103 18.37 11.02 13.37
C ALA A 103 19.49 11.94 13.89
N THR A 104 20.35 12.43 13.00
CA THR A 104 21.40 13.41 13.37
C THR A 104 20.78 14.72 13.85
N ARG A 105 19.79 15.25 13.12
CA ARG A 105 19.10 16.50 13.50
C ARG A 105 18.37 16.38 14.83
N GLN A 106 17.76 15.23 15.11
CA GLN A 106 17.12 14.97 16.39
C GLN A 106 18.14 14.94 17.54
N ALA A 107 19.33 14.37 17.32
CA ALA A 107 20.40 14.38 18.31
C ALA A 107 20.93 15.80 18.59
N GLU A 108 21.14 16.61 17.55
CA GLU A 108 21.53 18.02 17.68
C GLU A 108 20.50 18.82 18.49
N LEU A 109 19.22 18.72 18.13
CA LEU A 109 18.15 19.44 18.83
C LEU A 109 18.02 19.01 20.30
N ARG A 110 18.24 17.73 20.60
CA ARG A 110 18.27 17.26 22.00
C ARG A 110 19.43 17.88 22.77
N LEU A 111 20.60 18.00 22.15
CA LEU A 111 21.76 18.65 22.75
C LEU A 111 21.49 20.15 22.99
N GLU A 112 21.03 20.86 21.97
CA GLU A 112 20.66 22.29 22.06
C GLU A 112 19.62 22.53 23.16
N LEU A 113 18.58 21.69 23.24
CA LEU A 113 17.58 21.77 24.31
C LEU A 113 18.17 21.50 25.69
N SER A 114 19.11 20.55 25.80
CA SER A 114 19.77 20.23 27.08
C SER A 114 20.61 21.41 27.59
N GLU A 115 21.24 22.16 26.70
CA GLU A 115 22.03 23.35 27.03
C GLU A 115 21.17 24.59 27.31
N ALA A 116 20.09 24.75 26.55
CA ALA A 116 19.21 25.91 26.67
C ALA A 116 18.28 25.82 27.90
N ARG A 117 17.78 24.63 28.23
CA ARG A 117 16.87 24.40 29.38
C ARG A 117 17.35 25.01 30.70
N PRO A 118 18.60 24.81 31.17
CA PRO A 118 19.04 25.39 32.44
C PRO A 118 19.10 26.92 32.38
N ARG A 119 19.44 27.52 31.22
CA ARG A 119 19.46 28.97 31.04
C ARG A 119 18.06 29.55 31.11
N TYR A 120 17.09 28.92 30.43
CA TYR A 120 15.68 29.28 30.52
C TYR A 120 15.15 29.13 31.95
N ALA A 121 15.44 28.02 32.62
CA ALA A 121 15.03 27.81 34.01
C ALA A 121 15.60 28.87 34.97
N ALA A 122 16.88 29.24 34.80
CA ALA A 122 17.50 30.31 35.58
C ALA A 122 16.87 31.68 35.30
N ALA A 123 16.55 31.99 34.04
CA ALA A 123 15.85 33.21 33.69
C ALA A 123 14.45 33.27 34.31
N VAL A 124 13.67 32.18 34.20
CA VAL A 124 12.34 32.07 34.83
C VAL A 124 12.44 32.26 36.35
N ALA A 125 13.42 31.63 37.01
CA ALA A 125 13.62 31.80 38.44
C ALA A 125 13.95 33.25 38.83
N LYS A 126 14.79 33.95 38.05
CA LYS A 126 15.10 35.37 38.27
C LYS A 126 13.88 36.25 38.11
N VAL A 127 13.08 36.05 37.07
CA VAL A 127 11.89 36.88 36.83
C VAL A 127 10.82 36.60 37.89
N LYS A 128 10.64 35.34 38.33
CA LYS A 128 9.73 35.02 39.45
C LYS A 128 10.12 35.72 40.76
N LYS A 129 11.43 35.82 41.06
CA LYS A 129 11.92 36.57 42.21
C LYS A 129 11.61 38.06 42.09
N LEU A 130 11.94 38.67 40.95
CA LEU A 130 11.63 40.07 40.67
C LEU A 130 10.13 40.36 40.79
N GLN A 131 9.29 39.47 40.27
CA GLN A 131 7.85 39.61 40.39
C GLN A 131 7.40 39.63 41.86
N ALA A 132 7.90 38.70 42.68
CA ALA A 132 7.58 38.66 44.10
C ALA A 132 8.05 39.93 44.85
N ASP A 133 9.26 40.41 44.53
CA ASP A 133 9.81 41.63 45.13
C ASP A 133 8.96 42.85 44.76
N PHE A 134 8.53 42.97 43.50
CA PHE A 134 7.64 44.05 43.04
C PHE A 134 6.25 43.96 43.69
N GLU A 135 5.64 42.77 43.78
CA GLU A 135 4.35 42.57 44.42
C GLU A 135 4.38 42.95 45.91
N ALA A 136 5.45 42.57 46.63
CA ALA A 136 5.67 42.96 48.02
C ALA A 136 5.81 44.49 48.16
N THR A 137 6.65 45.11 47.32
CA THR A 137 6.92 46.54 47.38
C THR A 137 5.66 47.37 47.08
N LEU A 138 4.86 46.97 46.08
CA LEU A 138 3.59 47.63 45.75
C LEU A 138 2.57 47.49 46.89
N SER A 139 2.44 46.29 47.44
CA SER A 139 1.52 46.01 48.56
C SER A 139 1.82 46.89 49.77
N GLU A 140 3.10 47.06 50.13
CA GLU A 140 3.53 47.88 51.27
C GLU A 140 3.39 49.38 51.02
N LEU A 141 3.93 49.90 49.92
CA LEU A 141 4.05 51.35 49.70
C LEU A 141 2.80 52.01 49.14
N HIS A 142 1.98 51.30 48.37
CA HIS A 142 0.90 51.92 47.59
C HIS A 142 -0.49 51.42 47.95
N PHE A 143 -0.61 50.21 48.50
CA PHE A 143 -1.92 49.59 48.77
C PHE A 143 -2.18 49.30 50.25
N GLY A 144 -1.34 49.81 51.17
CA GLY A 144 -1.57 49.74 52.61
C GLY A 144 -1.68 48.32 53.16
N GLY A 145 -0.88 47.39 52.61
CA GLY A 145 -0.87 45.98 53.01
C GLY A 145 -1.88 45.10 52.27
N LYS A 146 -2.64 45.63 51.32
CA LYS A 146 -3.50 44.80 50.45
C LYS A 146 -2.65 44.09 49.40
N ARG A 147 -2.77 42.76 49.35
CA ARG A 147 -2.05 41.89 48.42
C ARG A 147 -2.29 42.30 46.96
N VAL A 148 -1.20 42.48 46.22
CA VAL A 148 -1.19 42.75 44.78
C VAL A 148 -0.54 41.57 44.06
N ASN A 149 -1.17 41.11 42.97
CA ASN A 149 -0.61 40.08 42.09
C ASN A 149 -0.45 40.69 40.69
N LEU A 150 0.74 40.62 40.12
CA LEU A 150 1.00 41.06 38.74
C LEU A 150 0.47 39.99 37.77
N MET A 151 -0.55 40.36 37.00
CA MET A 151 -1.15 39.47 35.99
C MET A 151 -0.32 39.51 34.70
N GLY A 152 0.42 38.44 34.43
CA GLY A 152 1.29 38.32 33.26
C GLY A 152 2.13 37.04 33.21
N ALA A 153 1.57 36.02 32.55
CA ALA A 153 2.19 34.91 31.82
C ALA A 153 3.65 34.41 32.12
N ILE A 154 4.04 34.18 33.37
CA ILE A 154 5.15 33.24 33.68
C ILE A 154 4.62 31.91 34.25
N ASN A 155 3.42 31.94 34.82
CA ASN A 155 2.76 30.73 35.34
C ASN A 155 2.11 29.86 34.25
N ALA A 156 2.19 30.27 32.97
CA ALA A 156 1.62 29.56 31.83
C ALA A 156 2.69 28.91 30.90
N LEU A 157 3.98 28.97 31.28
CA LEU A 157 5.11 28.37 30.57
C LEU A 157 5.60 27.10 31.28
#